data_AF-Q9S425-F1
#
_entry.id   AF-Q9S425-F1
#
_cell.length_a   1.000
_cell.length_b   1.000
_cell.length_c   1.000
_cell.angle_alpha   90.00
_cell.angle_beta   90.00
_cell.angle_gamma   90.00
#
_symmetry.space_group_name_H-M   'P 1'
#
loop_
_entity.id
_entity.type
_entity.pdbx_description
1 polymer ?
#
loop_
_entity_poly.entity_id
_entity_poly.type
_entity_poly.pdbx_seq_one_letter_code
_entity_poly.pdbx_strand_id
1 'polypeptide(L)' 'NSTRARIVLFRKPIERRVKGSDELADLLHEILVAQVATYLGVEPSVIDPTIDDD' A
#
# COMPACT_ATOMS: atom_id res chain seq x y z
N ASN A 1 -7.74 14.06 21.91
CA ASN A 1 -8.23 13.45 20.65
C ASN A 1 -6.98 13.12 19.84
N SER A 2 -6.47 11.89 19.95
CA SER A 2 -5.29 11.47 19.19
C SER A 2 -5.69 11.42 17.72
N THR A 3 -5.05 12.22 16.87
CA THR A 3 -5.39 12.33 15.46
C THR A 3 -5.38 10.93 14.83
N ARG A 4 -6.52 10.51 14.28
CA ARG A 4 -6.64 9.21 13.59
C ARG A 4 -5.53 9.07 12.54
N ALA A 5 -4.89 7.90 12.47
CA ALA A 5 -3.94 7.59 11.41
C ALA A 5 -4.61 7.76 10.03
N ARG A 6 -3.90 8.38 9.09
CA ARG A 6 -4.37 8.60 7.72
C ARG A 6 -3.22 8.33 6.76
N ILE A 7 -3.50 7.53 5.73
CA ILE A 7 -2.62 7.32 4.58
C ILE A 7 -3.27 8.03 3.40
N VAL A 8 -2.50 8.90 2.72
CA VAL A 8 -2.99 9.69 1.58
C VAL A 8 -2.34 9.19 0.31
N LEU A 9 -3.14 8.78 -0.66
CA LEU A 9 -2.69 8.31 -1.96
C LEU A 9 -3.02 9.32 -3.05
N PHE A 10 -2.04 9.63 -3.90
CA PHE A 10 -2.27 10.45 -5.08
C PHE A 10 -2.71 9.57 -6.25
N ARG A 11 -4.01 9.59 -6.52
CA ARG A 11 -4.66 8.75 -7.54
C ARG A 11 -4.02 8.85 -8.93
N LYS A 12 -3.86 10.06 -9.47
CA LYS A 12 -3.39 10.26 -10.86
C LYS A 12 -1.99 9.71 -11.13
N PRO A 13 -1.00 9.87 -10.23
CA PRO A 13 0.28 9.20 -10.34
C PRO A 13 0.19 7.66 -10.37
N ILE A 14 -0.67 7.06 -9.55
CA ILE A 14 -0.78 5.60 -9.45
C ILE A 14 -1.43 5.03 -10.71
N GLU A 15 -2.57 5.60 -11.15
CA GLU A 15 -3.26 5.17 -12.38
C GLU A 15 -2.36 5.23 -13.62
N ARG A 16 -1.39 6.14 -13.68
CA ARG A 16 -0.46 6.27 -14.82
C ARG A 16 0.59 5.16 -14.90
N ARG A 17 0.78 4.38 -13.84
CA ARG A 17 1.81 3.32 -13.76
C ARG A 17 1.29 1.96 -14.19
N VAL A 18 -0.02 1.80 -14.25
CA VAL A 18 -0.71 0.53 -14.50
C VAL A 18 -1.51 0.61 -15.80
N LYS A 19 -1.72 -0.53 -16.43
CA LYS A 19 -2.45 -0.65 -17.71
C LYS A 19 -3.90 -1.05 -17.53
N GLY A 20 -4.27 -1.58 -16.36
CA GLY A 20 -5.61 -2.10 -16.07
C GLY A 20 -6.03 -1.96 -14.62
N SER A 21 -7.28 -2.32 -14.32
CA SER A 21 -7.86 -2.29 -12.97
C SER A 21 -7.25 -3.32 -12.04
N ASP A 22 -6.83 -4.46 -12.59
CA ASP A 22 -6.33 -5.58 -11.80
C ASP A 22 -4.92 -5.24 -11.30
N GLU A 23 -4.02 -4.83 -12.22
CA GLU A 23 -2.70 -4.27 -11.88
C GLU A 23 -2.79 -3.05 -10.92
N LEU A 24 -3.88 -2.27 -11.00
CA LEU A 24 -4.11 -1.17 -10.07
C LEU A 24 -4.38 -1.66 -8.65
N ALA A 25 -5.17 -2.74 -8.51
CA ALA A 25 -5.47 -3.31 -7.20
C ALA A 25 -4.21 -3.87 -6.56
N ASP A 26 -3.39 -4.59 -7.32
CA ASP A 26 -2.12 -5.17 -6.87
C ASP A 26 -1.16 -4.06 -6.41
N LEU A 27 -0.93 -3.04 -7.25
CA LEU A 27 -0.07 -1.92 -6.91
C LEU A 27 -0.58 -1.13 -5.68
N LEU A 28 -1.89 -0.96 -5.55
CA LEU A 28 -2.47 -0.29 -4.38
C LEU A 28 -2.26 -1.12 -3.11
N HIS A 29 -2.40 -2.43 -3.20
CA HIS A 29 -2.18 -3.35 -2.10
C HIS A 29 -0.72 -3.29 -1.62
N GLU A 30 0.24 -3.41 -2.53
CA GLU A 30 1.68 -3.26 -2.23
C GLU A 30 2.00 -1.94 -1.53
N ILE A 31 1.51 -0.83 -2.09
CA ILE A 31 1.74 0.51 -1.53
C ILE A 31 1.15 0.60 -0.12
N LEU A 32 -0.07 0.11 0.09
CA LEU A 32 -0.74 0.20 1.38
C LEU A 32 -0.01 -0.62 2.45
N VAL A 33 0.41 -1.84 2.13
CA VAL A 33 1.19 -2.69 3.03
C VAL A 33 2.48 -1.98 3.44
N ALA A 34 3.25 -1.47 2.47
CA ALA A 34 4.49 -0.75 2.75
C ALA A 34 4.27 0.52 3.61
N GLN A 35 3.21 1.30 3.32
CA GLN A 35 2.91 2.53 4.07
C GLN A 35 2.44 2.23 5.50
N VAL A 36 1.63 1.19 5.70
CA VAL A 36 1.18 0.77 7.03
C VAL A 36 2.36 0.22 7.85
N ALA A 37 3.19 -0.63 7.25
CA ALA A 37 4.40 -1.16 7.89
C ALA A 37 5.35 -0.05 8.33
N THR A 38 5.58 0.94 7.44
CA THR A 38 6.37 2.13 7.75
C THR A 38 5.79 2.93 8.91
N TYR A 39 4.46 3.13 8.93
CA TYR A 39 3.79 3.85 10.01
C TYR A 39 3.90 3.13 11.36
N LEU A 40 3.88 1.79 11.35
CA LEU A 40 3.96 0.96 12.56
C LEU A 40 5.39 0.60 12.96
N GLY A 41 6.39 0.87 12.11
CA GLY A 41 7.80 0.55 12.37
C GLY A 41 8.11 -0.95 12.31
N VAL A 42 7.40 -1.70 11.48
CA VAL A 42 7.55 -3.15 11.31
C VAL A 42 7.88 -3.50 9.86
N GLU A 43 8.24 -4.75 9.61
CA GLU A 43 8.44 -5.23 8.24
C GLU A 43 7.10 -5.41 7.50
N PRO A 44 7.05 -5.20 6.17
CA PRO A 44 5.85 -5.42 5.35
C PRO A 44 5.20 -6.79 5.53
N SER A 45 6.01 -7.85 5.66
CA SER A 45 5.57 -9.24 5.88
C SER A 45 4.77 -9.44 7.18
N VAL A 46 4.93 -8.54 8.16
CA VAL A 46 4.12 -8.54 9.40
C VAL A 46 2.70 -8.05 9.13
N ILE A 47 2.53 -7.16 8.15
CA ILE A 47 1.22 -6.61 7.76
C ILE A 47 0.53 -7.56 6.79
N ASP A 48 1.27 -8.06 5.81
CA ASP A 48 0.81 -9.09 4.89
C ASP A 48 1.92 -10.13 4.65
N PRO A 49 1.77 -11.35 5.19
CA PRO A 49 2.74 -12.43 5.01
C PRO A 49 2.92 -12.90 3.57
N THR A 50 1.96 -12.59 2.68
CA THR A 50 1.97 -13.00 1.27
C THR A 50 2.57 -11.94 0.33
N ILE A 51 3.03 -10.80 0.88
CA ILE A 51 3.58 -9.68 0.10
C ILE A 51 4.84 -10.03 -0.71
N ASP A 52 5.55 -11.08 -0.31
CA ASP A 52 6.79 -11.55 -0.94
C ASP A 52 6.57 -12.77 -1.86
N ASP A 53 5.32 -13.25 -1.99
CA ASP A 53 4.97 -14.48 -2.73
C ASP A 53 4.64 -14.26 -4.23
N ASP A 54 4.82 -13.04 -4.75
CA ASP A 54 4.58 -12.66 -6.16
C ASP A 54 5.86 -12.54 -7.04
#